data_AF-A0A117KV74-F1
#
_entry.id   AF-A0A117KV74-F1
#
_cell.length_a   1.000
_cell.length_b   1.000
_cell.length_c   1.000
_cell.angle_alpha   90.00
_cell.angle_beta   90.00
_cell.angle_gamma   90.00
#
_symmetry.space_group_name_H-M   'P 1'
#
loop_
_entity.id
_entity.type
_entity.pdbx_description
1 polymer ?
#
loop_
_entity_poly.entity_id
_entity_poly.type
_entity_poly.pdbx_seq_one_letter_code
_entity_poly.pdbx_strand_id
1 'polypeptide(L)'
;MKSGNGKFNLSEKIEGMKRTLEGFEKEIYNYTYERDIRTSCYGALIDNLDYFVSILTILKSKNRKRWSGKAAKQVYVTMISIIEYAMDKIVEKYPRSPLYRKVQECKKNNGFSLRKLVYLSADLGLLNRTLKRDFENIIEIRNLLVHNNAISNRTGVMMIGDVTIKMTKGDQIPIKLPELLEIILTALEIFHRWNVDLAKNYGIAKRW
;
A
#
# COMPACT_ATOMS: atom_id res chain seq x y z
N MET A 1 32.03 -6.84 -16.37
CA MET A 1 31.71 -6.88 -14.93
C MET A 1 30.62 -7.92 -14.70
N LYS A 2 30.94 -8.99 -13.95
CA LYS A 2 29.97 -10.03 -13.60
C LYS A 2 28.99 -9.44 -12.59
N SER A 3 27.73 -9.22 -12.99
CA SER A 3 26.67 -8.89 -12.04
C SER A 3 26.45 -10.10 -11.14
N GLY A 4 26.86 -9.99 -9.87
CA GLY A 4 26.56 -10.99 -8.87
C GLY A 4 25.05 -11.19 -8.79
N ASN A 5 24.58 -12.38 -9.19
CA ASN A 5 23.24 -12.85 -8.89
C ASN A 5 23.18 -13.09 -7.37
N GLY A 6 23.00 -12.01 -6.60
CA GLY A 6 22.55 -12.09 -5.22
C GLY A 6 21.21 -12.82 -5.23
N LYS A 7 21.19 -14.03 -4.68
CA LYS A 7 20.01 -14.88 -4.63
C LYS A 7 18.96 -14.13 -3.80
N PHE A 8 17.92 -13.59 -4.45
CA PHE A 8 16.85 -12.86 -3.76
C PHE A 8 16.26 -13.72 -2.64
N ASN A 9 16.51 -13.33 -1.38
CA ASN A 9 15.99 -14.03 -0.23
C ASN A 9 14.64 -13.40 0.18
N LEU A 10 13.58 -14.01 -0.30
CA LEU A 10 12.20 -13.61 -0.07
C LEU A 10 11.84 -13.52 1.42
N SER A 11 12.32 -14.46 2.23
CA SER A 11 12.05 -14.49 3.67
C SER A 11 12.73 -13.32 4.38
N GLU A 12 13.97 -13.00 4.04
CA GLU A 12 14.68 -11.83 4.59
C GLU A 12 14.00 -10.52 4.19
N LYS A 13 13.54 -10.40 2.93
CA LYS A 13 12.84 -9.20 2.48
C LYS A 13 11.53 -8.99 3.25
N ILE A 14 10.73 -10.05 3.41
CA ILE A 14 9.45 -9.96 4.15
C ILE A 14 9.71 -9.64 5.62
N GLU A 15 10.71 -10.26 6.24
CA GLU A 15 11.05 -9.97 7.64
C GLU A 15 11.58 -8.53 7.81
N GLY A 16 12.29 -7.99 6.82
CA GLY A 16 12.62 -6.57 6.75
C GLY A 16 11.38 -5.67 6.72
N MET A 17 10.39 -6.00 5.88
CA MET A 17 9.12 -5.26 5.80
C MET A 17 8.36 -5.30 7.12
N LYS A 18 8.35 -6.44 7.83
CA LYS A 18 7.71 -6.55 9.15
C LYS A 18 8.34 -5.62 10.18
N ARG A 19 9.67 -5.61 10.28
CA ARG A 19 10.39 -4.66 11.16
C ARG A 19 10.10 -3.20 10.82
N THR A 20 9.98 -2.87 9.53
CA THR A 20 9.56 -1.54 9.09
C THR A 20 8.16 -1.19 9.61
N LEU A 21 7.19 -2.11 9.51
CA LEU A 21 5.82 -1.90 9.99
C LEU A 21 5.73 -1.76 11.51
N GLU A 22 6.53 -2.53 12.27
CA GLU A 22 6.65 -2.36 13.72
C GLU A 22 7.21 -0.98 14.08
N GLY A 23 8.17 -0.47 13.30
CA GLY A 23 8.68 0.89 13.43
C GLY A 23 7.59 1.94 13.17
N PHE A 24 6.81 1.76 12.10
CA PHE A 24 5.70 2.64 11.75
C PHE A 24 4.62 2.70 12.82
N GLU A 25 4.29 1.56 13.42
CA GLU A 25 3.33 1.48 14.53
C GLU A 25 3.81 2.31 15.74
N LYS A 26 5.07 2.11 16.14
CA LYS A 26 5.69 2.85 17.26
C LYS A 26 5.70 4.35 16.98
N GLU A 27 6.04 4.76 15.77
CA GLU A 27 6.06 6.17 15.39
C GLU A 27 4.66 6.80 15.50
N ILE A 28 3.61 6.17 14.96
CA ILE A 28 2.25 6.70 15.08
C ILE A 28 1.79 6.75 16.53
N TYR A 29 2.09 5.70 17.32
CA TYR A 29 1.75 5.66 18.73
C TYR A 29 2.35 6.85 19.49
N ASN A 30 3.54 7.31 19.13
CA ASN A 30 4.16 8.49 19.75
C ASN A 30 3.43 9.81 19.45
N TYR A 31 2.62 9.88 18.39
CA TYR A 31 1.79 11.06 18.10
C TYR A 31 0.38 10.97 18.69
N THR A 32 -0.17 9.75 18.80
CA THR A 32 -1.57 9.55 19.19
C THR A 32 -1.75 9.14 20.64
N TYR A 33 -0.77 8.43 21.23
CA TYR A 33 -0.84 7.75 22.52
C TYR A 33 -2.06 6.82 22.67
N GLU A 34 -2.61 6.36 21.55
CA GLU A 34 -3.80 5.53 21.50
C GLU A 34 -3.55 4.29 20.65
N ARG A 35 -3.96 3.12 21.16
CA ARG A 35 -3.97 1.87 20.41
C ARG A 35 -5.30 1.70 19.67
N ASP A 36 -5.49 2.46 18.60
CA ASP A 36 -6.66 2.37 17.74
C ASP A 36 -6.28 2.10 16.29
N ILE A 37 -7.22 2.25 15.34
CA ILE A 37 -7.00 1.97 13.92
C ILE A 37 -5.77 2.70 13.31
N ARG A 38 -5.34 3.82 13.89
CA ARG A 38 -4.15 4.55 13.45
C ARG A 38 -2.87 3.75 13.68
N THR A 39 -2.83 2.89 14.70
CA THR A 39 -1.69 2.01 15.02
C THR A 39 -1.98 0.55 14.68
N SER A 40 -3.15 0.02 15.04
CA SER A 40 -3.45 -1.41 14.92
C SER A 40 -3.54 -1.93 13.49
N CYS A 41 -3.71 -1.05 12.51
CA CYS A 41 -3.66 -1.43 11.09
C CYS A 41 -2.31 -2.02 10.67
N TYR A 42 -1.20 -1.62 11.30
CA TYR A 42 0.12 -2.18 11.02
C TYR A 42 0.22 -3.66 11.42
N GLY A 43 -0.40 -4.05 12.53
CA GLY A 43 -0.52 -5.46 12.92
C GLY A 43 -1.24 -6.30 11.86
N ALA A 44 -2.36 -5.81 11.33
CA ALA A 44 -3.08 -6.50 10.26
C ALA A 44 -2.25 -6.64 8.97
N LEU A 45 -1.38 -5.67 8.66
CA LEU A 45 -0.45 -5.73 7.54
C LEU A 45 0.67 -6.77 7.80
N ILE A 46 1.19 -6.85 9.02
CA ILE A 46 2.17 -7.86 9.45
C ILE A 46 1.56 -9.27 9.34
N ASP A 47 0.36 -9.48 9.87
CA ASP A 47 -0.35 -10.77 9.81
C ASP A 47 -0.52 -11.25 8.36
N ASN A 48 -0.77 -10.34 7.42
CA ASN A 48 -0.89 -10.67 5.99
C ASN A 48 0.45 -11.05 5.35
N LEU A 49 1.55 -10.44 5.80
CA LEU A 49 2.89 -10.86 5.37
C LEU A 49 3.22 -12.27 5.90
N ASP A 50 2.88 -12.58 7.15
CA ASP A 50 3.08 -13.91 7.73
C ASP A 50 2.22 -14.98 7.05
N TYR A 51 0.96 -14.64 6.75
CA TYR A 51 0.10 -15.48 5.93
C TYR A 51 0.72 -15.74 4.55
N PHE A 52 1.28 -14.71 3.91
CA PHE A 52 1.94 -14.86 2.61
C PHE A 52 3.13 -15.81 2.65
N VAL A 53 4.01 -15.67 3.65
CA VAL A 53 5.17 -16.56 3.85
C VAL A 53 4.71 -18.00 4.01
N SER A 54 3.64 -18.22 4.80
CA SER A 54 3.06 -19.55 5.02
C SER A 54 2.57 -20.16 3.71
N ILE A 55 1.82 -19.40 2.90
CA ILE A 55 1.34 -19.85 1.59
C ILE A 55 2.51 -20.17 0.66
N LEU A 56 3.52 -19.30 0.57
CA LEU A 56 4.68 -19.53 -0.29
C LEU A 56 5.47 -20.77 0.12
N THR A 57 5.60 -21.03 1.41
CA THR A 57 6.26 -22.22 1.95
C THR A 57 5.53 -23.50 1.54
N ILE A 58 4.19 -23.51 1.67
CA ILE A 58 3.34 -24.63 1.22
C ILE A 58 3.42 -24.83 -0.30
N LEU A 59 3.41 -23.74 -1.07
CA LEU A 59 3.51 -23.83 -2.53
C LEU A 59 4.88 -24.36 -2.99
N LYS A 60 5.94 -23.97 -2.28
CA LYS A 60 7.30 -24.46 -2.53
C LYS A 60 7.41 -25.95 -2.21
N SER A 61 6.91 -26.40 -1.06
CA SER A 61 6.96 -27.82 -0.67
C SER A 61 6.17 -28.73 -1.62
N LYS A 62 5.07 -28.23 -2.20
CA LYS A 62 4.26 -28.95 -3.19
C LYS A 62 4.74 -28.79 -4.64
N ASN A 63 5.90 -28.16 -4.88
CA ASN A 63 6.44 -27.84 -6.21
C ASN A 63 5.45 -27.10 -7.14
N ARG A 64 4.57 -26.26 -6.56
CA ARG A 64 3.48 -25.55 -7.26
C ARG A 64 3.88 -24.15 -7.71
N LYS A 65 5.02 -24.00 -8.40
CA LYS A 65 5.59 -22.70 -8.79
C LYS A 65 4.61 -21.76 -9.52
N ARG A 66 3.72 -22.30 -10.36
CA ARG A 66 2.70 -21.52 -11.09
C ARG A 66 1.70 -20.78 -10.20
N TRP A 67 1.53 -21.21 -8.95
CA TRP A 67 0.60 -20.61 -7.99
C TRP A 67 1.22 -19.47 -7.19
N SER A 68 2.55 -19.37 -7.14
CA SER A 68 3.25 -18.32 -6.42
C SER A 68 2.90 -16.93 -6.97
N GLY A 69 2.74 -16.80 -8.30
CA GLY A 69 2.27 -15.57 -8.92
C GLY A 69 0.83 -15.19 -8.54
N LYS A 70 -0.07 -16.18 -8.41
CA LYS A 70 -1.46 -15.95 -7.95
C LYS A 70 -1.50 -15.51 -6.48
N ALA A 71 -0.72 -16.18 -5.63
CA ALA A 71 -0.60 -15.81 -4.22
C ALA A 71 -0.06 -14.39 -4.04
N ALA A 72 0.97 -14.02 -4.83
CA ALA A 72 1.54 -12.68 -4.81
C ALA A 72 0.52 -11.61 -5.21
N LYS A 73 -0.26 -11.84 -6.27
CA LYS A 73 -1.37 -10.97 -6.68
C LYS A 73 -2.40 -10.81 -5.55
N GLN A 74 -2.78 -11.90 -4.90
CA GLN A 74 -3.76 -11.86 -3.81
C GLN A 74 -3.25 -11.00 -2.65
N VAL A 75 -2.00 -11.20 -2.23
CA VAL A 75 -1.41 -10.43 -1.13
C VAL A 75 -1.32 -8.95 -1.49
N TYR A 76 -0.90 -8.62 -2.70
CA TYR A 76 -0.93 -7.23 -3.17
C TYR A 76 -2.32 -6.60 -3.02
N VAL A 77 -3.35 -7.27 -3.56
CA VAL A 77 -4.73 -6.79 -3.48
C VAL A 77 -5.17 -6.63 -2.02
N THR A 78 -4.91 -7.63 -1.17
CA THR A 78 -5.28 -7.58 0.24
C THR A 78 -4.59 -6.44 0.99
N MET A 79 -3.29 -6.21 0.76
CA MET A 79 -2.54 -5.13 1.41
C MET A 79 -3.12 -3.75 1.04
N ILE A 80 -3.43 -3.53 -0.25
CA ILE A 80 -4.06 -2.26 -0.68
C ILE A 80 -5.48 -2.11 -0.11
N SER A 81 -6.24 -3.20 0.02
CA SER A 81 -7.58 -3.16 0.65
C SER A 81 -7.50 -2.83 2.14
N ILE A 82 -6.51 -3.34 2.86
CA ILE A 82 -6.27 -2.98 4.27
C ILE A 82 -5.93 -1.50 4.39
N ILE A 83 -5.05 -0.99 3.51
CA ILE A 83 -4.72 0.44 3.45
C ILE A 83 -5.98 1.26 3.16
N GLU A 84 -6.81 0.87 2.18
CA GLU A 84 -8.05 1.58 1.84
C GLU A 84 -8.99 1.68 3.04
N TYR A 85 -9.24 0.56 3.71
CA TYR A 85 -10.08 0.51 4.89
C TYR A 85 -9.50 1.35 6.03
N ALA A 86 -8.20 1.19 6.31
CA ALA A 86 -7.52 1.92 7.37
C ALA A 86 -7.56 3.42 7.12
N MET A 87 -7.26 3.89 5.90
CA MET A 87 -7.30 5.31 5.59
C MET A 87 -8.71 5.90 5.79
N ASP A 88 -9.77 5.20 5.36
CA ASP A 88 -11.14 5.66 5.60
C ASP A 88 -11.45 5.83 7.08
N LYS A 89 -11.06 4.84 7.90
CA LYS A 89 -11.30 4.85 9.34
C LYS A 89 -10.40 5.78 10.13
N ILE A 90 -9.17 6.00 9.67
CA ILE A 90 -8.26 6.97 10.26
C ILE A 90 -8.79 8.39 10.06
N VAL A 91 -9.39 8.71 8.90
CA VAL A 91 -10.01 10.03 8.67
C VAL A 91 -11.10 10.32 9.72
N GLU A 92 -11.89 9.32 10.11
CA GLU A 92 -12.93 9.44 11.14
C GLU A 92 -12.36 9.80 12.53
N LYS A 93 -11.07 9.52 12.79
CA LYS A 93 -10.37 9.91 14.03
C LYS A 93 -9.96 11.38 14.09
N TYR A 94 -10.07 12.11 12.99
CA TYR A 94 -9.70 13.52 12.90
C TYR A 94 -10.88 14.38 12.41
N PRO A 95 -12.00 14.46 13.16
CA PRO A 95 -13.23 15.14 12.71
C PRO A 95 -13.06 16.65 12.48
N ARG A 96 -12.03 17.26 13.08
CA ARG A 96 -11.69 18.67 12.88
C ARG A 96 -10.83 18.92 11.64
N SER A 97 -10.30 17.89 11.00
CA SER A 97 -9.45 18.04 9.83
C SER A 97 -10.26 18.50 8.60
N PRO A 98 -9.68 19.32 7.70
CA PRO A 98 -10.28 19.61 6.40
C PRO A 98 -10.54 18.35 5.57
N LEU A 99 -9.67 17.34 5.70
CA LEU A 99 -9.81 16.06 5.01
C LEU A 99 -11.11 15.36 5.41
N TYR A 100 -11.41 15.29 6.71
CA TYR A 100 -12.67 14.70 7.19
C TYR A 100 -13.89 15.36 6.55
N ARG A 101 -13.95 16.70 6.53
CA ARG A 101 -15.08 17.44 5.94
C ARG A 101 -15.27 17.10 4.46
N LYS A 102 -14.19 17.15 3.67
CA LYS A 102 -14.22 16.81 2.24
C LYS A 102 -14.61 15.35 2.00
N VAL A 103 -14.16 14.43 2.84
CA VAL A 103 -14.53 13.01 2.74
C VAL A 103 -16.00 12.79 3.06
N GLN A 104 -16.54 13.43 4.11
CA GLN A 104 -17.97 13.33 4.45
C GLN A 104 -18.87 13.90 3.35
N GLU A 105 -18.46 15.03 2.75
CA GLU A 105 -19.16 15.60 1.60
C GLU A 105 -19.14 14.65 0.39
N CYS A 106 -17.99 14.05 0.08
CA CYS A 106 -17.87 13.05 -0.99
C CYS A 106 -18.75 11.81 -0.74
N LYS A 107 -18.79 11.31 0.51
CA LYS A 107 -19.62 10.16 0.92
C LYS A 107 -21.11 10.42 0.68
N LYS A 108 -21.58 11.66 0.91
CA LYS A 108 -22.98 12.04 0.68
C LYS A 108 -23.33 12.14 -0.81
N ASN A 109 -22.43 12.65 -1.64
CA ASN A 109 -22.79 13.07 -3.00
C ASN A 109 -22.58 12.01 -4.08
N ASN A 110 -21.53 11.16 -4.02
CA ASN A 110 -21.16 10.30 -5.16
C ASN A 110 -20.34 9.05 -4.77
N GLY A 111 -20.48 8.60 -3.52
CA GLY A 111 -19.70 7.48 -2.99
C GLY A 111 -18.22 7.80 -2.77
N PHE A 112 -17.57 6.93 -2.00
CA PHE A 112 -16.17 7.07 -1.58
C PHE A 112 -15.31 5.98 -2.21
N SER A 113 -14.07 6.33 -2.56
CA SER A 113 -13.07 5.37 -3.07
C SER A 113 -11.67 5.78 -2.63
N LEU A 114 -10.75 4.82 -2.54
CA LEU A 114 -9.34 5.11 -2.27
C LEU A 114 -8.76 6.17 -3.21
N ARG A 115 -9.11 6.12 -4.49
CA ARG A 115 -8.63 7.11 -5.47
C ARG A 115 -9.07 8.52 -5.09
N LYS A 116 -10.35 8.74 -4.76
CA LYS A 116 -10.84 10.04 -4.29
C LYS A 116 -10.12 10.50 -3.03
N LEU A 117 -9.89 9.61 -2.06
CA LEU A 117 -9.19 9.95 -0.83
C LEU A 117 -7.76 10.43 -1.09
N VAL A 118 -7.06 9.81 -2.04
CA VAL A 118 -5.70 10.19 -2.45
C VAL A 118 -5.70 11.57 -3.10
N TYR A 119 -6.67 11.88 -3.98
CA TYR A 119 -6.84 13.22 -4.54
C TYR A 119 -7.03 14.27 -3.45
N LEU A 120 -8.00 14.05 -2.55
CA LEU A 120 -8.29 14.97 -1.46
C LEU A 120 -7.10 15.16 -0.52
N SER A 121 -6.35 14.09 -0.26
CA SER A 121 -5.14 14.16 0.58
C SER A 121 -4.04 14.98 -0.08
N ALA A 122 -3.84 14.84 -1.39
CA ALA A 122 -2.89 15.64 -2.15
C ALA A 122 -3.29 17.13 -2.23
N ASP A 123 -4.58 17.41 -2.45
CA ASP A 123 -5.11 18.79 -2.47
C ASP A 123 -4.91 19.53 -1.14
N LEU A 124 -4.79 18.78 -0.04
CA LEU A 124 -4.53 19.31 1.30
C LEU A 124 -3.05 19.25 1.70
N GLY A 125 -2.16 18.88 0.77
CA GLY A 125 -0.71 18.83 1.01
C GLY A 125 -0.23 17.63 1.85
N LEU A 126 -1.10 16.67 2.17
CA LEU A 126 -0.73 15.43 2.89
C LEU A 126 0.02 14.43 1.99
N LEU A 127 -0.03 14.64 0.67
CA LEU A 127 0.73 13.88 -0.31
C LEU A 127 1.29 14.87 -1.33
N ASN A 128 2.61 14.85 -1.53
CA ASN A 128 3.20 15.60 -2.64
C ASN A 128 2.86 14.94 -3.99
N ARG A 129 3.18 15.65 -5.09
CA ARG A 129 2.88 15.20 -6.46
C ARG A 129 3.44 13.80 -6.78
N THR A 130 4.65 13.50 -6.32
CA THR A 130 5.32 12.22 -6.55
C THR A 130 4.60 11.09 -5.82
N LEU A 131 4.34 11.25 -4.52
CA LEU A 131 3.65 10.23 -3.72
C LEU A 131 2.23 10.01 -4.23
N LYS A 132 1.51 11.07 -4.61
CA LYS A 132 0.19 10.99 -5.22
C LYS A 132 0.23 10.14 -6.51
N ARG A 133 1.15 10.45 -7.43
CA ARG A 133 1.33 9.71 -8.70
C ARG A 133 1.61 8.23 -8.44
N ASP A 134 2.52 7.94 -7.52
CA ASP A 134 2.91 6.55 -7.22
C ASP A 134 1.72 5.77 -6.62
N PHE A 135 0.94 6.42 -5.76
CA PHE A 135 -0.26 5.81 -5.19
C PHE A 135 -1.39 5.62 -6.20
N GLU A 136 -1.57 6.57 -7.15
CA GLU A 136 -2.48 6.40 -8.29
C GLU A 136 -2.06 5.21 -9.17
N ASN A 137 -0.76 5.06 -9.43
CA ASN A 137 -0.20 3.94 -10.17
C ASN A 137 -0.39 2.60 -9.42
N ILE A 138 -0.23 2.58 -8.10
CA ILE A 138 -0.57 1.43 -7.25
C ILE A 138 -2.05 1.06 -7.42
N ILE A 139 -2.98 2.02 -7.32
CA ILE A 139 -4.41 1.74 -7.54
C ILE A 139 -4.67 1.19 -8.94
N GLU A 140 -3.98 1.71 -9.96
CA GLU A 140 -4.09 1.25 -11.33
C GLU A 140 -3.64 -0.21 -11.48
N ILE A 141 -2.49 -0.59 -10.91
CA ILE A 141 -2.04 -1.99 -10.90
C ILE A 141 -3.06 -2.89 -10.21
N ARG A 142 -3.62 -2.49 -9.06
CA ARG A 142 -4.69 -3.25 -8.39
C ARG A 142 -5.87 -3.48 -9.31
N ASN A 143 -6.35 -2.43 -9.97
CA ASN A 143 -7.50 -2.53 -10.86
C ASN A 143 -7.22 -3.46 -12.04
N LEU A 144 -6.02 -3.40 -12.63
CA LEU A 144 -5.66 -4.30 -13.72
C LEU A 144 -5.55 -5.76 -13.26
N LEU A 145 -5.00 -6.00 -12.05
CA LEU A 145 -4.89 -7.34 -11.48
C LEU A 145 -6.25 -7.96 -11.14
N VAL A 146 -7.21 -7.14 -10.66
CA VAL A 146 -8.53 -7.60 -10.23
C VAL A 146 -9.52 -7.69 -11.39
N HIS A 147 -9.58 -6.66 -12.25
CA HIS A 147 -10.64 -6.53 -13.26
C HIS A 147 -10.22 -6.94 -14.67
N ASN A 148 -8.93 -6.85 -15.00
CA ASN A 148 -8.45 -7.10 -16.36
C ASN A 148 -7.63 -8.39 -16.48
N ASN A 149 -7.68 -9.30 -15.49
CA ASN A 149 -6.86 -10.51 -15.47
C ASN A 149 -5.35 -10.24 -15.63
N ALA A 150 -4.89 -9.06 -15.18
CA ALA A 150 -3.55 -8.53 -15.40
C ALA A 150 -3.21 -8.22 -16.87
N ILE A 151 -4.18 -7.98 -17.75
CA ILE A 151 -3.98 -7.54 -19.13
C ILE A 151 -4.00 -6.01 -19.18
N SER A 152 -3.00 -5.41 -19.81
CA SER A 152 -2.92 -3.95 -19.97
C SER A 152 -3.89 -3.44 -21.03
N ASN A 153 -4.58 -2.34 -20.72
CA ASN A 153 -5.42 -1.60 -21.68
C ASN A 153 -4.63 -0.53 -22.46
N ARG A 154 -3.35 -0.28 -22.09
CA ARG A 154 -2.52 0.77 -22.67
C ARG A 154 -1.06 0.35 -22.85
N THR A 155 -0.38 1.00 -23.78
CA THR A 155 1.08 0.89 -23.95
C THR A 155 1.74 2.08 -23.26
N GLY A 156 2.79 1.85 -22.48
CA GLY A 156 3.50 2.92 -21.78
C GLY A 156 4.43 2.43 -20.68
N VAL A 157 5.01 3.38 -19.96
CA VAL A 157 5.87 3.12 -18.80
C VAL A 157 5.21 3.68 -17.55
N MET A 158 5.07 2.85 -16.53
CA MET A 158 4.59 3.23 -15.22
C MET A 158 5.75 3.14 -14.21
N MET A 159 5.86 4.13 -13.33
CA MET A 159 6.84 4.13 -12.25
C MET A 159 6.13 4.16 -10.90
N ILE A 160 6.59 3.34 -9.96
CA ILE A 160 6.13 3.30 -8.57
C ILE A 160 7.38 3.19 -7.70
N GLY A 161 7.74 4.25 -6.98
CA GLY A 161 9.06 4.34 -6.37
C GLY A 161 10.15 4.13 -7.44
N ASP A 162 11.06 3.19 -7.18
CA ASP A 162 12.13 2.82 -8.11
C ASP A 162 11.75 1.70 -9.10
N VAL A 163 10.53 1.17 -9.00
CA VAL A 163 10.06 0.09 -9.89
C VAL A 163 9.52 0.67 -11.19
N THR A 164 10.13 0.27 -12.31
CA THR A 164 9.69 0.64 -13.66
C THR A 164 8.96 -0.53 -14.32
N ILE A 165 7.70 -0.33 -14.67
CA ILE A 165 6.84 -1.32 -15.31
C ILE A 165 6.58 -0.88 -16.76
N LYS A 166 7.13 -1.62 -17.72
CA LYS A 166 6.85 -1.42 -19.15
C LYS A 166 5.60 -2.24 -19.51
N MET A 167 4.57 -1.54 -19.98
CA MET A 167 3.29 -2.13 -20.33
C MET A 167 3.08 -2.04 -21.84
N THR A 168 2.54 -3.11 -22.41
CA THR A 168 2.10 -3.16 -23.81
C THR A 168 0.62 -3.50 -23.83
N LYS A 169 -0.17 -2.73 -24.59
CA LYS A 169 -1.62 -2.97 -24.72
C LYS A 169 -1.88 -4.40 -25.22
N GLY A 170 -2.78 -5.12 -24.54
CA GLY A 170 -3.13 -6.51 -24.87
C GLY A 170 -2.24 -7.57 -24.19
N ASP A 171 -1.10 -7.17 -23.65
CA ASP A 171 -0.19 -8.09 -22.96
C ASP A 171 -0.46 -8.14 -21.46
N GLN A 172 -0.02 -9.24 -20.83
CA GLN A 172 0.02 -9.33 -19.38
C GLN A 172 1.06 -8.36 -18.80
N ILE A 173 0.74 -7.72 -17.69
CA ILE A 173 1.68 -6.83 -17.01
C ILE A 173 2.86 -7.65 -16.49
N PRO A 174 4.11 -7.31 -16.87
CA PRO A 174 5.27 -8.15 -16.60
C PRO A 174 5.87 -7.89 -15.20
N ILE A 175 5.06 -7.98 -14.13
CA ILE A 175 5.52 -7.78 -12.75
C ILE A 175 5.99 -9.11 -12.15
N LYS A 176 7.27 -9.16 -11.74
CA LYS A 176 7.86 -10.26 -11.00
C LYS A 176 7.62 -10.10 -9.49
N LEU A 177 7.76 -11.20 -8.75
CA LEU A 177 7.56 -11.21 -7.30
C LEU A 177 8.42 -10.18 -6.54
N PRO A 178 9.74 -10.01 -6.81
CA PRO A 178 10.54 -8.99 -6.14
C PRO A 178 10.01 -7.58 -6.38
N GLU A 179 9.70 -7.24 -7.64
CA GLU A 179 9.12 -5.94 -8.02
C GLU A 179 7.78 -5.69 -7.32
N LEU A 180 6.93 -6.73 -7.21
CA LEU A 180 5.66 -6.61 -6.50
C LEU A 180 5.85 -6.27 -5.01
N LEU A 181 6.86 -6.87 -4.36
CA LEU A 181 7.14 -6.58 -2.95
C LEU A 181 7.68 -5.17 -2.75
N GLU A 182 8.49 -4.65 -3.68
CA GLU A 182 8.91 -3.25 -3.65
C GLU A 182 7.73 -2.29 -3.86
N ILE A 183 6.78 -2.64 -4.75
CA ILE A 183 5.55 -1.87 -4.93
C ILE A 183 4.70 -1.88 -3.64
N ILE A 184 4.58 -3.04 -2.97
CA ILE A 184 3.89 -3.13 -1.67
C ILE A 184 4.58 -2.26 -0.63
N LEU A 185 5.90 -2.34 -0.51
CA LEU A 185 6.66 -1.52 0.43
C LEU A 185 6.45 -0.03 0.16
N THR A 186 6.51 0.39 -1.10
CA THR A 186 6.22 1.77 -1.51
C THR A 186 4.81 2.21 -1.08
N ALA A 187 3.80 1.35 -1.24
CA ALA A 187 2.44 1.63 -0.80
C ALA A 187 2.36 1.81 0.74
N LEU A 188 3.04 0.96 1.50
CA LEU A 188 3.10 1.01 2.96
C LEU A 188 3.79 2.29 3.44
N GLU A 189 4.89 2.69 2.79
CA GLU A 189 5.61 3.93 3.11
C GLU A 189 4.78 5.17 2.82
N ILE A 190 4.11 5.24 1.66
CA ILE A 190 3.22 6.36 1.33
C ILE A 190 2.07 6.43 2.34
N PHE A 191 1.44 5.29 2.65
CA PHE A 191 0.38 5.21 3.65
C PHE A 191 0.85 5.69 5.03
N HIS A 192 2.01 5.24 5.48
CA HIS A 192 2.55 5.64 6.78
C HIS A 192 2.86 7.14 6.83
N ARG A 193 3.50 7.71 5.81
CA ARG A 193 3.76 9.16 5.73
C ARG A 193 2.46 9.95 5.80
N TRP A 194 1.44 9.54 5.06
CA TRP A 194 0.11 10.15 5.11
C TRP A 194 -0.51 10.09 6.51
N ASN A 195 -0.40 8.95 7.20
CA ASN A 195 -0.93 8.77 8.56
C ASN A 195 -0.18 9.66 9.56
N VAL A 196 1.15 9.72 9.46
CA VAL A 196 2.01 10.61 10.27
C VAL A 196 1.64 12.07 10.04
N ASP A 197 1.46 12.51 8.80
CA ASP A 197 1.13 13.90 8.49
C ASP A 197 -0.25 14.29 9.03
N LEU A 198 -1.23 13.39 9.00
CA LEU A 198 -2.51 13.61 9.68
C LEU A 198 -2.35 13.72 11.20
N ALA A 199 -1.59 12.81 11.81
CA ALA A 199 -1.37 12.79 13.25
C ALA A 199 -0.62 14.03 13.73
N LYS A 200 0.41 14.48 13.01
CA LYS A 200 1.16 15.72 13.33
C LYS A 200 0.29 16.97 13.22
N ASN A 201 -0.51 17.06 12.17
CA ASN A 201 -1.26 18.28 11.88
C ASN A 201 -2.53 18.42 12.74
N TYR A 202 -3.16 17.29 13.08
CA TYR A 202 -4.51 17.24 13.67
C TYR A 202 -4.65 16.31 14.87
N GLY A 203 -3.58 15.66 15.32
CA GLY A 203 -3.57 14.82 16.51
C GLY A 203 -3.63 15.60 17.83
N ILE A 204 -3.63 14.84 18.92
CA ILE A 204 -3.87 15.34 20.29
C ILE A 204 -2.75 16.29 20.75
N ALA A 205 -1.56 16.26 20.12
CA ALA A 205 -0.42 17.12 20.45
C ALA A 205 -0.67 18.63 20.28
N LYS A 206 -1.82 19.06 19.74
CA LYS A 206 -2.29 20.46 19.76
C LYS A 206 -3.35 20.74 20.84
N ARG A 207 -3.24 20.11 22.01
CA ARG A 207 -3.87 20.61 23.24
C ARG A 207 -2.91 21.60 23.92
N TRP A 208 -2.82 22.80 23.37
CA TRP A 208 -2.38 23.99 24.08
C TRP A 208 -3.52 24.99 24.00
#